data_AF-A0A954V1S2-F1
#
_entry.id   AF-A0A954V1S2-F1
#
_cell.length_a   1.000
_cell.length_b   1.000
_cell.length_c   1.000
_cell.angle_alpha   90.00
_cell.angle_beta   90.00
_cell.angle_gamma   90.00
#
_symmetry.space_group_name_H-M   'P 1'
#
loop_
_entity.id
_entity.type
_entity.pdbx_description
1 polymer ?
#
loop_
_entity_poly.entity_id
_entity_poly.type
_entity_poly.pdbx_seq_one_letter_code
_entity_poly.pdbx_strand_id
1 'polypeptide(L)'
;HAGQFLHPSTLAAQATVLLGGFDREMEWLQGNRFRIVPLQQAAQWQANYSKNDLDLRSLASLRAQYIGAQCQTRGSISHVQGPTGFHLALLAPPQANRPAVALGNKSERYEFEVANTPVVSVLEHLGTSLGFELQWDENCPAAMRERRISFKVKQVTLDQLLAEIARTSELNINRQGTSVKVSAPPR
;
A
#
# COMPACT_ATOMS: atom_id res chain seq x y z
N HIS A 1 40.12 -10.57 3.93
CA HIS A 1 39.94 -10.52 5.40
C HIS A 1 38.46 -10.34 5.76
N ALA A 2 37.63 -11.34 5.50
CA ALA A 2 36.21 -11.31 5.88
C ALA A 2 35.93 -12.60 6.65
N GLY A 3 35.87 -12.52 7.98
CA GLY A 3 35.60 -13.69 8.80
C GLY A 3 36.09 -13.53 10.23
N GLN A 4 35.32 -12.80 11.04
CA GLN A 4 35.04 -13.06 12.47
C GLN A 4 34.42 -11.80 13.09
N PHE A 5 33.15 -11.55 12.77
CA PHE A 5 32.28 -10.71 13.59
C PHE A 5 31.13 -11.59 14.10
N LEU A 6 31.44 -12.56 14.96
CA LEU A 6 30.43 -13.30 15.71
C LEU A 6 30.59 -12.94 17.19
N HIS A 7 30.28 -11.68 17.52
CA HIS A 7 29.80 -11.40 18.86
C HIS A 7 28.34 -11.84 18.90
N PRO A 8 27.89 -12.58 19.92
CA PRO A 8 26.47 -12.92 20.05
C PRO A 8 25.68 -11.62 20.03
N SER A 9 24.93 -11.41 18.95
CA SER A 9 24.14 -10.20 18.77
C SER A 9 23.01 -10.24 19.78
N THR A 10 22.90 -9.21 20.62
CA THR A 10 21.78 -9.10 21.57
C THR A 10 20.46 -9.06 20.80
N LEU A 11 19.36 -9.44 21.45
CA LEU A 11 18.03 -9.32 20.88
C LEU A 11 17.77 -7.89 20.38
N ALA A 12 18.26 -6.89 21.12
CA ALA A 12 18.19 -5.49 20.71
C ALA A 12 18.90 -5.24 19.37
N ALA A 13 20.12 -5.74 19.17
CA ALA A 13 20.84 -5.57 17.91
C ALA A 13 20.12 -6.26 16.73
N GLN A 14 19.60 -7.47 16.93
CA GLN A 14 18.84 -8.19 15.90
C GLN A 14 17.54 -7.45 15.55
N ALA A 15 16.81 -6.99 16.57
CA ALA A 15 15.58 -6.21 16.39
C ALA A 15 15.86 -4.89 15.68
N THR A 16 16.94 -4.18 16.01
CA THR A 16 17.31 -2.93 15.32
C THR A 16 17.58 -3.14 13.84
N VAL A 17 18.32 -4.21 13.47
CA VAL A 17 18.59 -4.52 12.05
C VAL A 17 17.29 -4.84 11.31
N LEU A 18 16.41 -5.64 11.93
CA LEU A 18 15.14 -6.02 11.32
C LEU A 18 14.20 -4.81 11.19
N LEU A 19 14.05 -4.01 12.24
CA LEU A 19 13.06 -2.93 12.32
C LEU A 19 13.51 -1.64 11.62
N GLY A 20 14.82 -1.40 11.55
CA GLY A 20 15.39 -0.24 10.86
C GLY A 20 15.05 -0.20 9.37
N GLY A 21 14.87 -1.37 8.73
CA GLY A 21 14.43 -1.47 7.33
C GLY A 21 12.94 -1.17 7.10
N PHE A 22 12.15 -0.95 8.15
CA PHE A 22 10.70 -0.71 8.05
C PHE A 22 10.25 0.57 8.75
N ASP A 23 11.19 1.44 9.11
CA ASP A 23 10.94 2.66 9.88
C ASP A 23 10.16 2.38 11.19
N ARG A 24 10.49 1.26 11.86
CA ARG A 24 9.88 0.81 13.12
C ARG A 24 10.89 0.79 14.26
N GLU A 25 10.37 0.89 15.48
CA GLU A 25 11.13 0.67 16.71
C GLU A 25 10.42 -0.35 17.62
N MET A 26 11.18 -0.93 18.55
CA MET A 26 10.68 -1.85 19.54
C MET A 26 10.48 -1.11 20.86
N GLU A 27 9.25 -1.03 21.34
CA GLU A 27 8.92 -0.48 22.64
C GLU A 27 8.72 -1.63 23.63
N TRP A 28 9.53 -1.65 24.69
CA TRP A 28 9.40 -2.63 25.77
C TRP A 28 8.20 -2.28 26.66
N LEU A 29 7.35 -3.28 26.89
CA LEU A 29 6.27 -3.23 27.84
C LEU A 29 6.72 -3.91 29.16
N GLN A 30 5.86 -3.96 30.17
CA GLN A 30 6.18 -4.65 31.42
C GLN A 30 6.37 -6.17 31.22
N GLY A 31 7.38 -6.73 31.90
CA GLY A 31 7.77 -8.13 31.74
C GLY A 31 8.36 -8.41 30.35
N ASN A 32 8.37 -9.66 29.88
CA ASN A 32 8.96 -10.06 28.58
C ASN A 32 8.06 -9.74 27.37
N ARG A 33 7.36 -8.62 27.38
CA ARG A 33 6.46 -8.20 26.28
C ARG A 33 7.03 -6.96 25.61
N PHE A 34 6.89 -6.89 24.29
CA PHE A 34 7.22 -5.72 23.51
C PHE A 34 6.15 -5.51 22.44
N ARG A 35 6.08 -4.30 21.92
CA ARG A 35 5.31 -3.99 20.71
C ARG A 35 6.20 -3.28 19.70
N ILE A 36 5.87 -3.46 18.43
CA ILE A 36 6.52 -2.75 17.33
C ILE A 36 5.69 -1.49 17.06
N VAL A 37 6.31 -0.34 17.17
CA VAL A 37 5.69 0.97 16.94
C VAL A 37 6.41 1.70 15.80
N PRO A 38 5.77 2.66 15.13
CA PRO A 38 6.49 3.57 14.23
C PRO A 38 7.64 4.26 14.97
N LEU A 39 8.76 4.51 14.29
CA LEU A 39 9.80 5.38 14.83
C LEU A 39 9.20 6.75 15.20
N GLN A 40 9.56 7.28 16.38
CA GLN A 40 9.08 8.60 16.80
C GLN A 40 9.57 9.74 15.91
N GLN A 41 10.71 9.54 15.23
CA GLN A 41 11.27 10.46 14.27
C GLN A 41 11.53 9.71 12.97
N ALA A 42 11.06 10.26 11.85
CA ALA A 42 11.31 9.68 10.54
C ALA A 42 12.82 9.64 10.29
N ALA A 43 13.38 8.44 10.23
CA ALA A 43 14.77 8.25 9.89
C ALA A 43 14.96 8.58 8.40
N GLN A 44 15.88 9.49 8.12
CA GLN A 44 16.38 9.70 6.76
C GLN A 44 17.72 9.02 6.64
N TRP A 45 17.90 8.23 5.60
CA TRP A 45 19.21 7.69 5.26
C TRP A 45 19.61 8.11 3.85
N GLN A 46 20.90 7.94 3.58
CA GLN A 46 21.54 8.39 2.36
C GLN A 46 22.22 7.19 1.70
N ALA A 47 22.05 7.07 0.39
CA ALA A 47 22.71 6.02 -0.39
C ALA A 47 23.02 6.48 -1.81
N ASN A 48 24.07 5.87 -2.35
CA ASN A 48 24.51 6.06 -3.72
C ASN A 48 23.99 4.92 -4.58
N TYR A 49 23.32 5.26 -5.66
CA TYR A 49 22.81 4.32 -6.65
C TYR A 49 23.47 4.55 -7.99
N SER A 50 23.67 3.48 -8.78
CA SER A 50 24.04 3.64 -10.17
C SER A 50 22.84 4.18 -10.95
N LYS A 51 23.09 5.02 -11.95
CA LYS A 51 22.06 5.53 -12.85
C LYS A 51 21.28 4.41 -13.56
N ASN A 52 21.90 3.24 -13.76
CA ASN A 52 21.26 2.08 -14.38
C ASN A 52 20.29 1.35 -13.44
N ASP A 53 20.43 1.56 -12.13
CA ASP A 53 19.59 0.92 -11.11
C ASP A 53 18.33 1.72 -10.82
N LEU A 54 18.24 2.96 -11.34
CA LEU A 54 17.16 3.90 -11.07
C LEU A 54 16.40 4.27 -12.34
N ASP A 55 15.08 4.09 -12.31
CA ASP A 55 14.22 4.71 -13.31
C ASP A 55 13.98 6.19 -12.98
N LEU A 56 14.80 7.06 -13.57
CA LEU A 56 14.74 8.51 -13.38
C LEU A 56 13.40 9.14 -13.81
N ARG A 57 12.55 8.45 -14.61
CA ARG A 57 11.24 8.98 -15.00
C ARG A 57 10.24 8.93 -13.85
N SER A 58 10.38 7.94 -12.97
CA SER A 58 9.55 7.77 -11.76
C SER A 58 9.93 8.73 -10.62
N LEU A 59 11.14 9.32 -10.66
CA LEU A 59 11.65 10.19 -9.59
C LEU A 59 10.78 11.42 -9.34
N ALA A 60 10.24 12.04 -10.39
CA ALA A 60 9.41 13.24 -10.25
C ALA A 60 8.10 12.93 -9.50
N SER A 61 7.42 11.84 -9.87
CA SER A 61 6.22 11.35 -9.19
C SER A 61 6.50 10.88 -7.76
N LEU A 62 7.62 10.20 -7.54
CA LEU A 62 7.99 9.72 -6.21
C LEU A 62 8.30 10.89 -5.25
N ARG A 63 8.95 11.95 -5.71
CA ARG A 63 9.18 13.15 -4.90
C ARG A 63 7.90 13.84 -4.42
N ALA A 64 6.83 13.77 -5.20
CA ALA A 64 5.53 14.32 -4.80
C ALA A 64 4.89 13.49 -3.66
N GLN A 65 5.17 12.19 -3.59
CA GLN A 65 4.64 11.28 -2.57
C GLN A 65 5.47 11.28 -1.27
N TYR A 66 6.77 11.50 -1.36
CA TYR A 66 7.70 11.45 -0.23
C TYR A 66 8.26 12.85 0.08
N ILE A 67 7.55 13.60 0.91
CA ILE A 67 7.92 14.97 1.31
C ILE A 67 9.30 14.95 2.00
N GLY A 68 10.21 15.80 1.51
CA GLY A 68 11.57 15.93 2.05
C GLY A 68 12.59 14.94 1.46
N ALA A 69 12.17 14.05 0.56
CA ALA A 69 13.10 13.19 -0.17
C ALA A 69 13.88 13.97 -1.23
N GLN A 70 15.18 13.70 -1.33
CA GLN A 70 16.10 14.35 -2.25
C GLN A 70 16.83 13.33 -3.12
N CYS A 71 17.12 13.71 -4.36
CA CYS A 71 17.92 12.90 -5.28
C CYS A 71 18.80 13.81 -6.14
N GLN A 72 20.11 13.75 -5.97
CA GLN A 72 21.04 14.53 -6.79
C GLN A 72 21.84 13.58 -7.66
N THR A 73 21.69 13.70 -8.98
CA THR A 73 22.46 12.90 -9.93
C THR A 73 23.70 13.66 -10.36
N ARG A 74 24.88 13.08 -10.16
CA ARG A 74 26.17 13.59 -10.63
C ARG A 74 26.87 12.50 -11.45
N GLY A 75 26.88 12.67 -12.77
CA GLY A 75 27.44 11.67 -13.68
C GLY A 75 26.63 10.37 -13.69
N SER A 76 27.27 9.26 -13.37
CA SER A 76 26.66 7.91 -13.30
C SER A 76 26.13 7.55 -11.91
N ILE A 77 26.30 8.42 -10.91
CA ILE A 77 25.88 8.16 -9.53
C ILE A 77 24.76 9.10 -9.14
N SER A 78 23.71 8.54 -8.56
CA SER A 78 22.60 9.27 -7.94
C SER A 78 22.72 9.17 -6.41
N HIS A 79 22.91 10.32 -5.77
CA HIS A 79 22.87 10.45 -4.32
C HIS A 79 21.43 10.68 -3.87
N VAL A 80 20.87 9.69 -3.19
CA VAL A 80 19.47 9.66 -2.76
C VAL A 80 19.44 9.80 -1.25
N GLN A 81 18.60 10.73 -0.76
CA GLN A 81 18.33 10.92 0.66
C GLN A 81 16.81 10.85 0.88
N GLY A 82 16.36 10.02 1.81
CA GLY A 82 14.94 9.97 2.13
C GLY A 82 14.58 8.89 3.14
N PRO A 83 13.28 8.72 3.40
CA PRO A 83 12.77 7.61 4.21
C PRO A 83 12.92 6.28 3.46
N THR A 84 12.89 5.17 4.18
CA THR A 84 13.11 3.83 3.61
C THR A 84 12.12 3.50 2.48
N GLY A 85 10.86 3.91 2.63
CA GLY A 85 9.84 3.74 1.58
C GLY A 85 10.23 4.39 0.23
N PHE A 86 10.91 5.54 0.25
CA PHE A 86 11.37 6.20 -0.98
C PHE A 86 12.46 5.39 -1.69
N HIS A 87 13.42 4.87 -0.93
CA HIS A 87 14.49 4.02 -1.48
C HIS A 87 13.94 2.70 -2.05
N LEU A 88 12.97 2.07 -1.37
CA LEU A 88 12.32 0.87 -1.88
C LEU A 88 11.52 1.15 -3.16
N ALA A 89 10.84 2.29 -3.23
CA ALA A 89 10.09 2.68 -4.43
C ALA A 89 11.00 2.97 -5.63
N LEU A 90 12.22 3.46 -5.39
CA LEU A 90 13.24 3.68 -6.42
C LEU A 90 13.85 2.39 -6.96
N LEU A 91 14.00 1.38 -6.10
CA LEU A 91 14.54 0.06 -6.45
C LEU A 91 13.49 -0.91 -6.98
N ALA A 92 12.22 -0.61 -6.76
CA ALA A 92 11.15 -1.38 -7.36
C ALA A 92 11.33 -1.36 -8.89
N PRO A 93 11.14 -2.50 -9.57
CA PRO A 93 11.15 -2.51 -11.03
C PRO A 93 10.17 -1.45 -11.52
N PRO A 94 10.48 -0.75 -12.64
CA PRO A 94 9.56 0.22 -13.21
C PRO A 94 8.22 -0.49 -13.26
N GLN A 95 7.20 0.09 -12.61
CA GLN A 95 5.85 -0.39 -12.74
C GLN A 95 5.53 -0.19 -14.20
N ALA A 96 5.86 -1.19 -15.03
CA ALA A 96 5.56 -1.24 -16.44
C ALA A 96 4.11 -0.88 -16.46
N ASN A 97 3.79 0.34 -16.95
CA ASN A 97 2.47 0.94 -17.03
C ASN A 97 1.50 -0.21 -16.95
N ARG A 98 1.01 -0.56 -15.75
CA ARG A 98 0.29 -1.83 -15.60
C ARG A 98 -0.86 -1.58 -16.56
N PRO A 99 -0.90 -2.24 -17.73
CA PRO A 99 -1.98 -1.96 -18.66
C PRO A 99 -3.18 -2.22 -17.81
N ALA A 100 -4.02 -1.19 -17.59
CA ALA A 100 -5.15 -1.26 -16.67
C ALA A 100 -5.74 -2.64 -16.89
N VAL A 101 -5.48 -3.57 -15.94
CA VAL A 101 -5.63 -4.99 -16.22
C VAL A 101 -7.07 -5.09 -16.59
N ALA A 102 -7.35 -5.41 -17.86
CA ALA A 102 -8.66 -5.20 -18.45
C ALA A 102 -9.68 -5.77 -17.47
N LEU A 103 -10.42 -4.85 -16.87
CA LEU A 103 -10.96 -5.02 -15.53
C LEU A 103 -11.81 -6.28 -15.51
N GLY A 104 -11.29 -7.38 -14.96
CA GLY A 104 -11.86 -8.72 -15.06
C GLY A 104 -12.45 -9.06 -16.43
N ASN A 105 -11.73 -9.80 -17.27
CA ASN A 105 -12.42 -10.61 -18.27
C ASN A 105 -13.55 -11.37 -17.56
N LYS A 106 -14.75 -11.44 -18.16
CA LYS A 106 -15.97 -12.07 -17.60
C LYS A 106 -15.76 -13.50 -17.05
N SER A 107 -14.60 -14.09 -17.30
CA SER A 107 -14.17 -15.44 -16.94
C SER A 107 -13.39 -15.54 -15.62
N GLU A 108 -12.90 -14.44 -15.04
CA GLU A 108 -12.18 -14.51 -13.75
C GLU A 108 -13.15 -14.66 -12.59
N ARG A 109 -12.86 -15.61 -11.70
CA ARG A 109 -13.66 -15.95 -10.53
C ARG A 109 -12.86 -15.67 -9.27
N TYR A 110 -13.47 -14.94 -8.35
CA TYR A 110 -12.86 -14.51 -7.10
C TYR A 110 -13.51 -15.22 -5.90
N GLU A 111 -12.71 -15.43 -4.86
CA GLU A 111 -13.17 -15.83 -3.52
C GLU A 111 -12.75 -14.72 -2.56
N PHE A 112 -13.70 -14.25 -1.76
CA PHE A 112 -13.50 -13.11 -0.87
C PHE A 112 -14.23 -13.35 0.44
N GLU A 113 -13.54 -13.11 1.55
CA GLU A 113 -14.09 -13.19 2.90
C GLU A 113 -13.75 -11.91 3.64
N VAL A 114 -14.78 -11.19 4.05
CA VAL A 114 -14.67 -9.94 4.80
C VAL A 114 -15.42 -10.13 6.12
N ALA A 115 -14.74 -9.83 7.22
CA ALA A 115 -15.33 -9.85 8.55
C ALA A 115 -15.20 -8.48 9.18
N ASN A 116 -16.33 -7.84 9.46
CA ASN A 116 -16.46 -6.60 10.21
C ASN A 116 -15.46 -5.51 9.76
N THR A 117 -15.39 -5.21 8.45
CA THR A 117 -14.43 -4.25 7.89
C THR A 117 -15.16 -3.05 7.29
N PRO A 118 -14.65 -1.79 7.44
CA PRO A 118 -15.24 -0.62 6.79
C PRO A 118 -15.33 -0.78 5.27
N VAL A 119 -16.48 -0.40 4.68
CA VAL A 119 -16.73 -0.52 3.23
C VAL A 119 -15.66 0.21 2.42
N VAL A 120 -15.26 1.40 2.87
CA VAL A 120 -14.21 2.19 2.21
C VAL A 120 -12.90 1.40 2.06
N SER A 121 -12.44 0.76 3.13
CA SER A 121 -11.20 -0.03 3.11
C SER A 121 -11.32 -1.25 2.21
N VAL A 122 -12.49 -1.91 2.17
CA VAL A 122 -12.75 -3.04 1.27
C VAL A 122 -12.66 -2.60 -0.18
N LEU A 123 -13.34 -1.51 -0.55
CA LEU A 123 -13.37 -1.01 -1.92
C LEU A 123 -12.03 -0.44 -2.39
N GLU A 124 -11.29 0.26 -1.52
CA GLU A 124 -9.94 0.74 -1.82
C GLU A 124 -8.96 -0.42 -2.03
N HIS A 125 -9.06 -1.45 -1.19
CA HIS A 125 -8.24 -2.65 -1.33
C HIS A 125 -8.56 -3.41 -2.62
N LEU A 126 -9.84 -3.53 -2.96
CA LEU A 126 -10.27 -4.12 -4.24
C LEU A 126 -9.82 -3.27 -5.43
N GLY A 127 -9.94 -1.95 -5.36
CA GLY A 127 -9.48 -1.03 -6.42
C GLY A 127 -7.99 -1.17 -6.68
N THR A 128 -7.19 -1.25 -5.61
CA THR A 128 -5.74 -1.46 -5.69
C THR A 128 -5.38 -2.85 -6.24
N SER A 129 -6.10 -3.88 -5.81
CA SER A 129 -5.80 -5.28 -6.17
C SER A 129 -6.24 -5.63 -7.60
N LEU A 130 -7.37 -5.08 -8.03
CA LEU A 130 -8.01 -5.39 -9.32
C LEU A 130 -7.79 -4.28 -10.37
N GLY A 131 -7.21 -3.15 -9.99
CA GLY A 131 -6.81 -2.08 -10.89
C GLY A 131 -7.96 -1.20 -11.40
N PHE A 132 -8.98 -0.94 -10.58
CA PHE A 132 -10.01 0.07 -10.90
C PHE A 132 -9.86 1.34 -10.07
N GLU A 133 -10.33 2.45 -10.62
CA GLU A 133 -10.44 3.73 -9.93
C GLU A 133 -11.73 3.80 -9.14
N LEU A 134 -11.63 4.13 -7.85
CA LEU A 134 -12.80 4.29 -6.98
C LEU A 134 -13.20 5.78 -6.93
N GLN A 135 -14.44 6.07 -7.28
CA GLN A 135 -14.99 7.43 -7.26
C GLN A 135 -16.18 7.51 -6.30
N TRP A 136 -15.99 8.19 -5.18
CA TRP A 136 -17.06 8.44 -4.22
C TRP A 136 -17.86 9.69 -4.63
N ASP A 137 -19.18 9.57 -4.61
CA ASP A 137 -20.07 10.73 -4.71
C ASP A 137 -19.84 11.65 -3.49
N GLU A 138 -19.72 12.95 -3.75
CA GLU A 138 -19.59 13.99 -2.73
C GLU A 138 -20.77 13.96 -1.75
N ASN A 139 -21.95 13.55 -2.22
CA ASN A 139 -23.16 13.43 -1.40
C ASN A 139 -23.22 12.16 -0.56
N CYS A 140 -22.24 11.24 -0.67
CA CYS A 140 -22.20 10.02 0.13
C CYS A 140 -21.71 10.32 1.56
N PRO A 141 -22.56 10.18 2.60
CA PRO A 141 -22.18 10.49 3.98
C PRO A 141 -21.01 9.64 4.48
N ALA A 142 -20.11 10.23 5.26
CA ALA A 142 -18.96 9.51 5.85
C ALA A 142 -19.40 8.29 6.68
N ALA A 143 -20.51 8.40 7.41
CA ALA A 143 -21.07 7.30 8.20
C ALA A 143 -21.42 6.06 7.34
N MET A 144 -21.80 6.25 6.07
CA MET A 144 -22.04 5.14 5.15
C MET A 144 -20.74 4.54 4.62
N ARG A 145 -19.71 5.36 4.38
CA ARG A 145 -18.38 4.90 3.93
C ARG A 145 -17.67 4.07 5.00
N GLU A 146 -17.82 4.47 6.26
CA GLU A 146 -17.23 3.82 7.43
C GLU A 146 -18.06 2.63 7.95
N ARG A 147 -19.24 2.39 7.38
CA ARG A 147 -20.09 1.26 7.75
C ARG A 147 -19.29 -0.04 7.64
N ARG A 148 -19.39 -0.88 8.66
CA ARG A 148 -18.68 -2.17 8.69
C ARG A 148 -19.55 -3.23 8.05
N ILE A 149 -18.98 -3.96 7.09
CA ILE A 149 -19.65 -5.05 6.39
C ILE A 149 -18.98 -6.38 6.68
N SER A 150 -19.75 -7.45 6.58
CA SER A 150 -19.26 -8.83 6.66
C SER A 150 -19.95 -9.66 5.60
N PHE A 151 -19.19 -10.35 4.76
CA PHE A 151 -19.74 -11.25 3.75
C PHE A 151 -18.68 -12.26 3.33
N LYS A 152 -19.14 -13.38 2.76
CA LYS A 152 -18.30 -14.42 2.21
C LYS A 152 -18.86 -14.87 0.88
N VAL A 153 -18.05 -14.75 -0.17
CA VAL A 153 -18.41 -15.13 -1.53
C VAL A 153 -17.37 -16.06 -2.10
N LYS A 154 -17.82 -17.05 -2.88
CA LYS A 154 -16.96 -18.03 -3.52
C LYS A 154 -17.28 -18.08 -5.01
N GLN A 155 -16.23 -18.10 -5.82
CA GLN A 155 -16.33 -18.27 -7.27
C GLN A 155 -17.22 -17.23 -7.97
N VAL A 156 -17.17 -15.96 -7.52
CA VAL A 156 -17.99 -14.87 -8.07
C VAL A 156 -17.23 -14.04 -9.08
N THR A 157 -17.93 -13.44 -10.03
CA THR A 157 -17.35 -12.43 -10.92
C THR A 157 -17.16 -11.10 -10.19
N LEU A 158 -16.39 -10.18 -10.77
CA LEU A 158 -16.22 -8.83 -10.21
C LEU A 158 -17.56 -8.10 -10.03
N ASP A 159 -18.45 -8.18 -11.02
CA ASP A 159 -19.75 -7.50 -10.95
C ASP A 159 -20.64 -8.09 -9.85
N GLN A 160 -20.57 -9.41 -9.65
CA GLN A 160 -21.27 -10.08 -8.55
C GLN A 160 -20.68 -9.71 -7.17
N LEU A 161 -19.35 -9.61 -7.08
CA LEU A 161 -18.66 -9.15 -5.87
C LEU A 161 -19.07 -7.71 -5.52
N LEU A 162 -19.05 -6.80 -6.49
CA LEU A 162 -19.46 -5.40 -6.30
C LEU A 162 -20.95 -5.30 -5.93
N ALA A 163 -21.81 -6.13 -6.55
CA ALA A 163 -23.24 -6.20 -6.20
C ALA A 163 -23.45 -6.69 -4.76
N GLU A 164 -22.67 -7.67 -4.30
CA GLU A 164 -22.77 -8.17 -2.92
C GLU A 164 -22.30 -7.13 -1.90
N ILE A 165 -21.24 -6.36 -2.23
CA ILE A 165 -20.79 -5.24 -1.41
C ILE A 165 -21.90 -4.18 -1.35
N ALA A 166 -22.44 -3.77 -2.50
CA ALA A 166 -23.53 -2.79 -2.60
C ALA A 166 -24.74 -3.20 -1.74
N ARG A 167 -25.13 -4.47 -1.82
CA ARG A 167 -26.22 -5.06 -1.04
C ARG A 167 -25.95 -5.02 0.45
N THR A 168 -24.74 -5.36 0.89
CA THR A 168 -24.38 -5.45 2.32
C THR A 168 -24.14 -4.05 2.92
N SER A 169 -23.62 -3.11 2.13
CA SER A 169 -23.36 -1.73 2.56
C SER A 169 -24.59 -0.83 2.46
N GLU A 170 -25.63 -1.26 1.76
CA GLU A 170 -26.78 -0.45 1.34
C GLU A 170 -26.36 0.79 0.54
N LEU A 171 -25.33 0.63 -0.32
CA LEU A 171 -24.84 1.68 -1.21
C LEU A 171 -25.20 1.34 -2.64
N ASN A 172 -25.24 2.35 -3.50
CA ASN A 172 -25.34 2.13 -4.93
C ASN A 172 -23.91 2.13 -5.51
N ILE A 173 -23.51 0.99 -6.07
CA ILE A 173 -22.17 0.82 -6.66
C ILE A 173 -22.37 0.51 -8.14
N ASN A 174 -21.90 1.41 -8.99
CA ASN A 174 -22.04 1.28 -10.44
C ASN A 174 -20.68 1.32 -11.12
N ARG A 175 -20.41 0.33 -11.95
CA ARG A 175 -19.15 0.20 -12.68
C ARG A 175 -19.27 0.86 -14.05
N GLN A 176 -18.36 1.79 -14.34
CA GLN A 176 -18.28 2.54 -15.59
C GLN A 176 -16.91 2.28 -16.25
N GLY A 177 -16.76 1.12 -16.88
CA GLY A 177 -15.50 0.72 -17.49
C GLY A 177 -14.43 0.39 -16.43
N THR A 178 -13.43 1.27 -16.31
CA THR A 178 -12.30 1.16 -15.36
C THR A 178 -12.55 1.89 -14.04
N SER A 179 -13.63 2.66 -13.93
CA SER A 179 -14.01 3.35 -12.71
C SER A 179 -15.23 2.70 -12.06
N VAL A 180 -15.25 2.72 -10.73
CA VAL A 180 -16.38 2.27 -9.90
C VAL A 180 -16.90 3.48 -9.15
N LYS A 181 -18.11 3.91 -9.48
CA LYS A 181 -18.79 5.02 -8.82
C LYS A 181 -19.62 4.50 -7.66
N VAL A 182 -19.45 5.10 -6.49
CA VAL A 182 -20.18 4.75 -5.27
C VAL A 182 -20.99 5.93 -4.80
N SER A 183 -22.30 5.76 -4.64
CA SER A 183 -23.21 6.79 -4.16
C SER A 183 -24.12 6.28 -3.06
N ALA A 184 -24.72 7.21 -2.32
CA ALA A 184 -25.83 6.88 -1.43
C ALA A 184 -27.00 6.30 -2.25
N PRO A 185 -27.84 5.44 -1.65
CA PRO A 185 -29.04 4.95 -2.31
C PRO A 185 -30.00 6.13 -2.62
N PRO A 186 -30.73 6.08 -3.74
CA PRO A 186 -31.79 7.06 -4.02
C PRO A 186 -32.83 6.98 -2.89
N ARG A 187 -33.21 8.15 -2.36
CA ARG A 187 -34.30 8.26 -1.38
C ARG A 187 -35.65 8.01 -2.04
#